data_AF-A0A3N4K5V0-F1
#
_entry.id   AF-A0A3N4K5V0-F1
#
_cell.length_a   1.000
_cell.length_b   1.000
_cell.length_c   1.000
_cell.angle_alpha   90.00
_cell.angle_beta   90.00
_cell.angle_gamma   90.00
#
_symmetry.space_group_name_H-M   'P 1'
#
loop_
_entity.id
_entity.type
_entity.pdbx_description
1 polymer ?
#
loop_
_entity_poly.entity_id
_entity_poly.type
_entity_poly.pdbx_seq_one_letter_code
_entity_poly.pdbx_strand_id
1 'polypeptide(L)'
;MYGYKGSELPYYLYPTPYESLKQKSDAITQLHHEWDQEWAEVAIYNLTPQGILNGKPLPELKERGKNQKGGIDWFIYRERIQIPLLYPFALTAQVQRPETVIMEDNAPAHIHHYHNLLREQLSLEKIEWPANSLDLNPIETIWCEIKDRIKERLGI
;
A
#
# COMPACT_ATOMS: atom_id res chain seq x y z
N MET A 1 -3.22 14.43 9.31
CA MET A 1 -3.03 13.59 8.10
C MET A 1 -3.69 14.33 6.96
N TYR A 2 -2.98 15.30 6.38
CA TYR A 2 -3.56 16.49 5.76
C TYR A 2 -2.99 16.69 4.33
N GLY A 3 -3.70 17.18 3.29
CA GLY A 3 -3.14 17.64 1.99
C GLY A 3 -4.16 17.99 0.87
N TYR A 4 -4.04 19.14 0.22
CA TYR A 4 -5.16 19.71 -0.57
C TYR A 4 -5.55 18.94 -1.84
N LYS A 5 -6.82 19.08 -2.25
CA LYS A 5 -7.32 18.57 -3.55
C LYS A 5 -6.42 19.01 -4.72
N GLY A 6 -5.77 18.05 -5.36
CA GLY A 6 -4.83 18.25 -6.47
C GLY A 6 -3.35 18.22 -6.09
N SER A 7 -3.01 18.01 -4.81
CA SER A 7 -1.63 17.72 -4.42
C SER A 7 -1.23 16.31 -4.84
N GLU A 8 0.00 16.15 -5.33
CA GLU A 8 0.68 14.86 -5.50
C GLU A 8 1.10 14.24 -4.17
N LEU A 9 0.46 14.64 -3.06
CA LEU A 9 0.68 14.12 -1.71
C LEU A 9 -0.39 13.14 -1.23
N PRO A 10 -0.01 12.11 -0.43
CA PRO A 10 -0.91 11.01 -0.07
C PRO A 10 -2.00 11.31 0.93
N TYR A 11 -1.95 12.48 1.51
CA TYR A 11 -2.86 12.89 2.55
C TYR A 11 -3.86 13.89 1.96
N TYR A 12 -5.15 13.73 2.30
CA TYR A 12 -6.21 14.62 1.80
C TYR A 12 -6.76 15.53 2.92
N LEU A 13 -6.54 16.84 2.79
CA LEU A 13 -7.18 17.96 3.48
C LEU A 13 -8.37 18.35 2.65
N TYR A 14 -9.54 18.32 3.28
CA TYR A 14 -10.68 19.04 2.75
C TYR A 14 -10.39 20.53 2.89
N PRO A 15 -10.33 21.29 1.79
CA PRO A 15 -10.20 22.74 1.90
C PRO A 15 -11.41 23.26 2.66
N THR A 16 -11.17 24.00 3.73
CA THR A 16 -12.25 24.76 4.34
C THR A 16 -12.49 26.01 3.49
N PRO A 17 -13.75 26.43 3.28
CA PRO A 17 -14.06 27.57 2.42
C PRO A 17 -13.48 28.91 2.94
N TYR A 18 -12.84 28.91 4.10
CA TYR A 18 -12.30 30.08 4.80
C TYR A 18 -10.76 30.15 4.82
N GLU A 19 -10.06 29.18 4.23
CA GLU A 19 -8.59 29.18 4.19
C GLU A 19 -8.03 30.18 3.17
N SER A 20 -7.13 31.04 3.64
CA SER A 20 -6.35 31.93 2.78
C SER A 20 -5.35 31.15 1.91
N LEU A 21 -4.94 31.75 0.78
CA LEU A 21 -3.95 31.15 -0.13
C LEU A 21 -2.63 30.81 0.56
N LYS A 22 -2.18 31.65 1.51
CA LYS A 22 -0.98 31.42 2.30
C LYS A 22 -1.11 30.18 3.18
N GLN A 23 -2.23 30.04 3.89
CA GLN A 23 -2.49 28.86 4.73
C GLN A 23 -2.50 27.56 3.91
N LYS A 24 -3.04 27.60 2.69
CA LYS A 24 -3.01 26.45 1.77
C LYS A 24 -1.59 26.08 1.35
N SER A 25 -0.79 27.09 0.98
CA SER A 25 0.62 26.90 0.60
C SER A 25 1.48 26.37 1.74
N ASP A 26 1.32 26.92 2.93
CA ASP A 26 2.08 26.53 4.14
C ASP A 26 1.75 25.08 4.51
N ALA A 27 0.47 24.70 4.45
CA ALA A 27 0.03 23.33 4.67
C ALA A 27 0.59 22.37 3.61
N ILE A 28 0.53 22.69 2.31
CA ILE A 28 1.17 21.84 1.27
C ILE A 28 2.66 21.64 1.54
N THR A 29 3.36 22.72 1.91
CA THR A 29 4.80 22.68 2.22
C THR A 29 5.10 21.79 3.41
N GLN A 30 4.32 21.93 4.49
CA GLN A 30 4.44 21.07 5.67
C GLN A 30 4.26 19.59 5.32
N LEU A 31 3.39 19.28 4.35
CA LEU A 31 3.08 17.91 3.99
C LEU A 31 4.08 17.26 3.05
N HIS A 32 4.69 18.04 2.15
CA HIS A 32 5.89 17.57 1.46
C HIS A 32 6.99 17.27 2.47
N HIS A 33 7.17 18.12 3.49
CA HIS A 33 8.16 17.87 4.53
C HIS A 33 7.84 16.61 5.35
N GLU A 34 6.60 16.43 5.80
CA GLU A 34 6.16 15.22 6.52
C GLU A 34 6.34 13.98 5.64
N TRP A 35 5.99 14.05 4.35
CA TRP A 35 6.22 12.97 3.39
C TRP A 35 7.68 12.66 3.19
N ASP A 36 8.55 13.66 3.02
CA ASP A 36 9.98 13.46 2.82
C ASP A 36 10.62 12.79 4.05
N GLN A 37 10.18 13.17 5.26
CA GLN A 37 10.62 12.51 6.49
C GLN A 37 10.11 11.07 6.57
N GLU A 38 8.82 10.83 6.32
CA GLU A 38 8.26 9.49 6.33
C GLU A 38 8.88 8.60 5.25
N TRP A 39 9.14 9.13 4.06
CA TRP A 39 9.77 8.42 2.95
C TRP A 39 11.22 8.10 3.27
N ALA A 40 11.97 9.03 3.89
CA ALA A 40 13.33 8.77 4.35
C ALA A 40 13.37 7.67 5.42
N GLU A 41 12.45 7.68 6.38
CA GLU A 41 12.30 6.61 7.36
C GLU A 41 12.02 5.27 6.66
N VAL A 42 11.01 5.23 5.79
CA VAL A 42 10.60 4.02 5.07
C VAL A 42 11.71 3.48 4.17
N ALA A 43 12.43 4.36 3.47
CA ALA A 43 13.55 3.99 2.59
C ALA A 43 14.69 3.31 3.37
N ILE A 44 15.00 3.78 4.59
CA ILE A 44 16.03 3.18 5.45
C ILE A 44 15.70 1.72 5.81
N TYR A 45 14.41 1.40 5.96
CA TYR A 45 13.98 0.06 6.36
C TYR A 45 13.69 -0.85 5.17
N ASN A 46 13.09 -0.31 4.11
CA ASN A 46 12.58 -1.11 3.00
C ASN A 46 13.52 -1.17 1.79
N LEU A 47 14.61 -0.39 1.78
CA LEU A 47 15.63 -0.45 0.74
C LEU A 47 17.00 -0.68 1.38
N THR A 48 17.80 -1.58 0.80
CA THR A 48 19.22 -1.69 1.14
C THR A 48 19.95 -0.44 0.66
N PRO A 49 21.17 -0.15 1.15
CA PRO A 49 22.01 0.94 0.61
C PRO A 49 22.27 0.82 -0.91
N GLN A 50 22.02 -0.35 -1.51
CA GLN A 50 22.13 -0.63 -2.94
C GLN A 50 20.80 -0.44 -3.70
N GLY A 51 19.74 0.03 -3.03
CA GLY A 51 18.41 0.26 -3.62
C GLY A 51 17.58 -1.02 -3.82
N ILE A 52 17.98 -2.15 -3.24
CA ILE A 52 17.25 -3.41 -3.33
C ILE A 52 16.20 -3.46 -2.23
N LEU A 53 15.01 -4.01 -2.49
CA LEU A 53 14.03 -4.16 -1.42
C LEU A 53 14.57 -5.02 -0.27
N ASN A 54 14.55 -4.47 0.94
CA ASN A 54 14.89 -5.20 2.14
C ASN A 54 13.74 -6.18 2.46
N GLY A 55 14.01 -7.47 2.36
CA GLY A 55 13.01 -8.53 2.65
C GLY A 55 12.65 -8.66 4.14
N LYS A 56 13.17 -7.79 5.01
CA LYS A 56 12.77 -7.69 6.42
C LYS A 56 11.84 -6.49 6.58
N PRO A 57 10.52 -6.70 6.85
CA PRO A 57 9.61 -5.60 7.16
C PRO A 57 10.11 -4.81 8.37
N LEU A 58 9.66 -3.55 8.47
CA LEU A 58 9.71 -2.77 9.70
C LEU A 58 9.31 -3.66 10.90
N PRO A 59 10.15 -3.75 11.95
CA PRO A 59 9.87 -4.61 13.10
C PRO A 59 8.63 -4.15 13.88
N GLU A 60 8.32 -2.86 13.82
CA GLU A 60 7.13 -2.27 14.42
C GLU A 60 6.23 -1.67 13.34
N LEU A 61 4.98 -2.14 13.31
CA LEU A 61 3.99 -1.68 12.36
C LEU A 61 3.48 -0.30 12.81
N LYS A 62 3.61 0.76 11.99
CA LYS A 62 3.10 2.11 12.31
C LYS A 62 1.60 2.08 12.70
N GLU A 63 1.27 2.09 13.99
CA GLU A 63 -0.11 1.96 14.47
C GLU A 63 -0.95 3.20 14.14
N ARG A 64 -2.22 2.99 13.79
CA ARG A 64 -3.17 4.11 13.67
C ARG A 64 -3.43 4.70 15.05
N GLY A 65 -3.64 6.02 15.12
CA GLY A 65 -4.07 6.67 16.36
C GLY A 65 -5.34 6.03 16.93
N LYS A 66 -5.39 5.87 18.25
CA LYS A 66 -6.37 5.07 19.03
C LYS A 66 -7.87 5.33 18.78
N ASN A 67 -8.22 6.38 18.04
CA ASN A 67 -9.61 6.85 17.87
C ASN A 67 -10.22 6.56 16.48
N GLN A 68 -9.57 5.76 15.64
CA GLN A 68 -10.07 5.43 14.30
C GLN A 68 -10.64 4.01 14.26
N LYS A 69 -11.76 3.82 13.53
CA LYS A 69 -12.30 2.47 13.25
C LYS A 69 -11.21 1.62 12.56
N GLY A 70 -11.07 0.37 12.99
CA GLY A 70 -10.12 -0.57 12.40
C GLY A 70 -10.34 -0.78 10.90
N GLY A 71 -9.27 -1.07 10.17
CA GLY A 71 -9.28 -1.29 8.72
C GLY A 71 -7.90 -1.03 8.09
N ILE A 72 -7.67 -1.63 6.92
CA ILE A 72 -6.48 -1.39 6.10
C ILE A 72 -6.85 -0.30 5.08
N ASP A 73 -6.22 0.87 5.17
CA ASP A 73 -6.29 1.89 4.12
C ASP A 73 -5.15 1.72 3.11
N TRP A 74 -5.12 2.58 2.09
CA TRP A 74 -4.10 2.52 1.06
C TRP A 74 -2.67 2.72 1.64
N PHE A 75 -2.48 3.58 2.64
CA PHE A 75 -1.17 3.85 3.23
C PHE A 75 -0.66 2.63 3.99
N ILE A 76 -1.47 2.10 4.90
CA ILE A 76 -1.19 0.87 5.65
C ILE A 76 -0.93 -0.28 4.68
N TYR A 77 -1.72 -0.40 3.61
CA TYR A 77 -1.50 -1.41 2.59
C TYR A 77 -0.14 -1.26 1.91
N ARG A 78 0.22 -0.05 1.48
CA ARG A 78 1.52 0.25 0.86
C ARG A 78 2.68 -0.09 1.80
N GLU A 79 2.65 0.47 3.00
CA GLU A 79 3.76 0.40 3.95
C GLU A 79 3.94 -0.98 4.58
N ARG A 80 2.86 -1.72 4.80
CA ARG A 80 2.90 -3.00 5.53
C ARG A 80 2.79 -4.23 4.65
N ILE A 81 2.18 -4.10 3.47
CA ILE A 81 1.91 -5.23 2.58
C ILE A 81 2.70 -5.08 1.28
N GLN A 82 2.52 -3.99 0.54
CA GLN A 82 3.11 -3.89 -0.79
C GLN A 82 4.63 -3.84 -0.75
N ILE A 83 5.18 -2.85 -0.03
CA ILE A 83 6.62 -2.60 -0.01
C ILE A 83 7.40 -3.75 0.64
N PRO A 84 7.04 -4.25 1.83
CA PRO A 84 7.89 -5.23 2.50
C PRO A 84 7.55 -6.69 2.17
N LEU A 85 6.37 -7.00 1.62
CA LEU A 85 5.94 -8.39 1.37
C LEU A 85 5.68 -8.65 -0.11
N LEU A 86 4.77 -7.90 -0.73
CA LEU A 86 4.31 -8.18 -2.09
C LEU A 86 5.39 -7.92 -3.14
N TYR A 87 6.01 -6.74 -3.15
CA TYR A 87 7.00 -6.38 -4.16
C TYR A 87 8.27 -7.21 -4.07
N PRO A 88 8.85 -7.50 -2.88
CA PRO A 88 10.00 -8.40 -2.80
C PRO A 88 9.66 -9.81 -3.30
N PHE A 89 8.47 -10.31 -2.97
CA PHE A 89 7.99 -11.59 -3.47
C PHE A 89 7.82 -11.58 -5.00
N ALA A 90 7.19 -10.54 -5.55
CA ALA A 90 6.96 -10.39 -6.98
C ALA A 90 8.28 -10.30 -7.76
N LEU A 91 9.25 -9.50 -7.29
CA LEU A 91 10.59 -9.41 -7.88
C LEU A 91 11.30 -10.77 -7.85
N THR A 92 11.22 -11.49 -6.73
CA THR A 92 11.79 -12.83 -6.60
C THR A 92 11.14 -13.81 -7.58
N ALA A 93 9.82 -13.73 -7.74
CA ALA A 93 9.09 -14.53 -8.72
C ALA A 93 9.48 -14.17 -10.16
N GLN A 94 9.67 -12.88 -10.45
CA GLN A 94 10.04 -12.39 -11.78
C GLN A 94 11.42 -12.90 -12.24
N VAL A 95 12.36 -13.11 -11.32
CA VAL A 95 13.65 -13.75 -11.62
C VAL A 95 13.47 -15.16 -12.19
N GLN A 96 12.46 -15.90 -11.73
CA GLN A 96 12.17 -17.26 -12.19
C GLN A 96 11.17 -17.29 -13.37
N ARG A 97 10.28 -16.29 -13.43
CA ARG A 97 9.17 -16.17 -14.38
C ARG A 97 9.05 -14.71 -14.82
N PRO A 98 9.79 -14.27 -15.84
CA PRO A 98 9.84 -12.87 -16.25
C PRO A 98 8.47 -12.23 -16.54
N GLU A 99 7.50 -13.04 -16.96
CA GLU A 99 6.10 -12.69 -17.23
C GLU A 99 5.20 -12.62 -15.99
N THR A 100 5.79 -12.57 -14.78
CA THR A 100 5.03 -12.45 -13.53
C THR A 100 4.23 -11.14 -13.51
N VAL A 101 2.92 -11.27 -13.29
CA VAL A 101 2.00 -10.14 -13.09
C VAL A 101 1.40 -10.20 -11.69
N ILE A 102 1.24 -9.03 -11.07
CA ILE A 102 0.54 -8.87 -9.79
C ILE A 102 -0.97 -8.85 -10.04
N MET A 103 -1.70 -9.55 -9.18
CA MET A 103 -3.15 -9.57 -9.20
C MET A 103 -3.72 -9.13 -7.86
N GLU A 104 -4.51 -8.06 -7.88
CA GLU A 104 -5.23 -7.49 -6.74
C GLU A 104 -6.64 -7.11 -7.20
N ASP A 105 -7.63 -7.23 -6.31
CA ASP A 105 -8.97 -6.73 -6.59
C ASP A 105 -9.03 -5.19 -6.48
N ASN A 106 -10.16 -4.60 -6.87
CA ASN A 106 -10.35 -3.15 -6.87
C ASN A 106 -10.77 -2.57 -5.51
N ALA A 107 -10.36 -3.18 -4.39
CA ALA A 107 -10.62 -2.61 -3.08
C ALA A 107 -10.05 -1.17 -3.00
N PRO A 108 -10.69 -0.23 -2.29
CA PRO A 108 -10.22 1.16 -2.23
C PRO A 108 -8.77 1.31 -1.77
N ALA A 109 -8.27 0.37 -0.95
CA ALA A 109 -6.89 0.33 -0.51
C ALA A 109 -5.89 -0.07 -1.63
N HIS A 110 -6.33 -0.76 -2.68
CA HIS A 110 -5.48 -1.34 -3.74
C HIS A 110 -5.42 -0.51 -5.02
N ILE A 111 -6.37 0.40 -5.23
CA ILE A 111 -6.49 1.21 -6.46
C ILE A 111 -5.95 2.64 -6.30
N HIS A 112 -5.30 2.93 -5.18
CA HIS A 112 -4.78 4.26 -4.93
C HIS A 112 -3.56 4.55 -5.81
N HIS A 113 -3.54 5.74 -6.43
CA HIS A 113 -2.53 6.10 -7.44
C HIS A 113 -1.08 6.12 -6.91
N TYR A 114 -0.85 6.29 -5.60
CA TYR A 114 0.48 6.19 -4.98
C TYR A 114 1.16 4.83 -5.17
N HIS A 115 0.38 3.79 -5.42
CA HIS A 115 0.92 2.47 -5.65
C HIS A 115 1.62 2.38 -7.01
N ASN A 116 1.15 3.16 -8.00
CA ASN A 116 1.63 3.10 -9.38
C ASN A 116 3.09 3.51 -9.51
N LEU A 117 3.49 4.64 -8.90
CA LEU A 117 4.84 5.18 -9.05
C LEU A 117 5.92 4.17 -8.68
N LEU A 118 5.81 3.59 -7.48
CA LEU A 118 6.81 2.63 -7.00
C LEU A 118 6.75 1.31 -7.77
N ARG A 119 5.55 0.84 -8.10
CA ARG A 119 5.34 -0.39 -8.88
C ARG A 119 5.98 -0.27 -10.27
N GLU A 120 5.78 0.87 -10.94
CA GLU A 120 6.35 1.17 -12.26
C GLU A 120 7.88 1.33 -12.21
N GLN A 121 8.42 1.99 -11.18
CA GLN A 121 9.87 2.07 -10.94
C GLN A 121 10.50 0.69 -10.77
N LEU A 122 9.79 -0.26 -10.15
CA LEU A 122 10.22 -1.64 -9.99
C LEU A 122 9.95 -2.53 -11.22
N SER A 123 9.38 -1.97 -12.30
CA SER A 123 8.99 -2.73 -13.51
C SER A 123 8.06 -3.91 -13.21
N LEU A 124 7.17 -3.73 -12.22
CA LEU A 124 6.16 -4.72 -11.84
C LEU A 124 4.84 -4.44 -12.57
N GLU A 125 4.34 -5.43 -13.28
CA GLU A 125 3.04 -5.33 -13.95
C GLU A 125 1.90 -5.71 -12.99
N LYS A 126 0.76 -5.05 -13.14
CA LYS A 126 -0.48 -5.37 -12.41
C LYS A 126 -1.59 -5.59 -13.42
N ILE A 127 -2.34 -6.69 -13.28
CA ILE A 127 -3.48 -6.98 -14.13
C ILE A 127 -4.64 -6.02 -13.83
N GLU A 128 -5.34 -5.58 -14.87
CA GLU A 128 -6.61 -4.88 -14.70
C GLU A 128 -7.67 -5.87 -14.20
N TRP A 129 -8.38 -5.49 -13.14
CA TRP A 129 -9.36 -6.38 -12.50
C TRP A 129 -10.79 -5.89 -12.74
N PRO A 130 -11.73 -6.77 -13.15
CA PRO A 130 -13.14 -6.42 -13.22
C PRO A 130 -13.75 -6.27 -11.82
N ALA A 131 -14.65 -5.29 -11.66
CA ALA A 131 -15.34 -5.07 -10.40
C ALA A 131 -16.30 -6.23 -10.07
N ASN A 132 -16.40 -6.60 -8.79
CA ASN A 132 -17.26 -7.68 -8.27
C ASN A 132 -16.97 -9.09 -8.81
N SER A 133 -15.79 -9.33 -9.38
CA SER A 133 -15.39 -10.63 -9.91
C SER A 133 -14.54 -11.42 -8.91
N LEU A 134 -15.11 -11.70 -7.74
CA LEU A 134 -14.41 -12.43 -6.69
C LEU A 134 -14.16 -13.90 -7.10
N ASP A 135 -15.08 -14.46 -7.89
CA ASP A 135 -15.01 -15.81 -8.48
C ASP A 135 -13.82 -16.01 -9.41
N LEU A 136 -13.34 -14.95 -10.05
CA LEU A 136 -12.15 -15.01 -10.90
C LEU A 136 -10.85 -14.99 -10.09
N ASN A 137 -10.90 -14.71 -8.78
CA ASN A 137 -9.71 -14.61 -7.94
C ASN A 137 -9.28 -15.98 -7.36
N PRO A 138 -8.14 -16.55 -7.79
CA PRO A 138 -7.69 -17.85 -7.29
C PRO A 138 -7.49 -17.90 -5.77
N ILE A 139 -7.23 -16.75 -5.12
CA ILE A 139 -7.04 -16.69 -3.68
C ILE A 139 -8.30 -17.11 -2.91
N GLU A 140 -9.49 -16.94 -3.49
CA GLU A 140 -10.76 -17.30 -2.83
C GLU A 140 -10.90 -18.79 -2.64
N THR A 141 -10.39 -19.57 -3.60
CA THR A 141 -10.31 -21.03 -3.45
C THR A 141 -9.37 -21.40 -2.31
N ILE A 142 -8.22 -20.72 -2.21
CA ILE A 142 -7.27 -20.93 -1.10
C ILE A 142 -7.90 -20.54 0.25
N TRP A 143 -8.67 -19.46 0.32
CA TRP A 143 -9.37 -19.06 1.53
C TRP A 143 -10.42 -20.10 1.97
N CYS A 144 -11.14 -20.71 1.03
CA CYS A 144 -12.06 -21.81 1.34
C CYS A 144 -11.31 -22.99 1.97
N GLU A 145 -10.22 -23.45 1.36
CA GLU A 145 -9.37 -24.53 1.88
C GLU A 145 -8.83 -24.22 3.28
N ILE A 146 -8.37 -22.98 3.51
CA ILE A 146 -7.88 -22.55 4.82
C ILE A 146 -9.01 -22.59 5.86
N LYS A 147 -10.21 -22.10 5.51
CA LYS A 147 -11.37 -22.11 6.42
C LYS A 147 -11.76 -23.53 6.80
N ASP A 148 -11.79 -24.45 5.84
CA ASP A 148 -12.17 -25.83 6.09
C ASP A 148 -11.15 -26.57 6.96
N ARG A 149 -9.84 -26.34 6.73
CA ARG A 149 -8.78 -26.85 7.62
C ARG A 149 -8.86 -26.28 9.03
N ILE A 150 -9.21 -24.99 9.17
CA ILE A 150 -9.41 -24.37 10.48
C ILE A 150 -10.61 -25.01 11.18
N LYS A 151 -11.72 -25.22 10.48
CA LYS A 151 -12.91 -25.87 11.04
C LYS A 151 -12.60 -27.30 11.50
N GLU A 152 -11.92 -28.09 10.68
CA GLU A 152 -11.47 -29.43 11.03
C GLU A 152 -10.60 -29.41 12.30
N ARG A 153 -9.63 -28.49 12.37
CA ARG A 153 -8.77 -28.31 13.55
C ARG A 153 -9.55 -27.88 14.80
N LEU A 154 -10.62 -27.12 14.63
CA LEU A 154 -11.49 -26.65 15.71
C LEU A 154 -12.62 -27.64 16.05
N GLY A 155 -12.82 -28.69 15.25
CA GLY A 155 -13.87 -29.70 15.44
C GLY A 155 -15.29 -29.19 15.21
N ILE A 156 -15.47 -28.21 14.32
CA ILE A 156 -16.77 -27.59 13.99
C ILE A 156 -17.18 -27.81 12.53
#